data_AF-A0A914FYE4-F1
#
_entry.id   AF-A0A914FYE4-F1
#
_cell.length_a   1.000
_cell.length_b   1.000
_cell.length_c   1.000
_cell.angle_alpha   90.00
_cell.angle_beta   90.00
_cell.angle_gamma   90.00
#
_symmetry.space_group_name_H-M   'P 1'
#
loop_
_entity.id
_entity.type
_entity.pdbx_description
1 polymer ?
#
loop_
_entity_poly.entity_id
_entity_poly.type
_entity_poly.pdbx_seq_one_letter_code
_entity_poly.pdbx_strand_id
1 'polypeptide(L)' 'MQIIKDDNSVPGIGEGAAFYYMDLNMNLFEQSKNDFIGNKQAIAYTLQQYYDNKDIKSNFSYVLYNDEIANKDEGDYDG' A
#
# COMPACT_ATOMS: atom_id res chain seq x y z
N MET A 1 8.45 -18.80 2.91
CA MET A 1 9.53 -17.79 2.99
C MET A 1 10.03 -17.80 4.43
N GLN A 2 11.29 -18.14 4.69
CA GLN A 2 11.84 -18.06 6.04
C GLN A 2 12.19 -16.59 6.32
N ILE A 3 11.59 -16.00 7.35
CA ILE A 3 11.96 -14.66 7.81
C ILE A 3 13.25 -14.83 8.61
N ILE A 4 14.37 -14.39 8.05
CA ILE A 4 15.62 -14.28 8.79
C ILE A 4 15.45 -13.07 9.70
N LYS A 5 15.26 -13.31 11.01
CA LYS A 5 15.29 -12.23 12.00
C LYS A 5 16.62 -11.48 11.86
N ASP A 6 16.55 -10.15 11.81
CA ASP A 6 17.66 -9.20 11.71
C ASP A 6 18.31 -9.02 10.32
N ASP A 7 17.72 -9.57 9.24
CA ASP A 7 18.13 -9.21 7.88
C ASP A 7 17.61 -7.81 7.50
N ASN A 8 18.50 -6.82 7.53
CA ASN A 8 18.22 -5.44 7.09
C ASN A 8 18.68 -5.17 5.65
N SER A 9 19.05 -6.21 4.88
CA SER A 9 19.43 -6.04 3.46
C SER A 9 18.24 -5.66 2.58
N VAL A 10 17.03 -5.96 3.03
CA VAL A 10 15.77 -5.66 2.35
C VAL A 10 14.89 -4.79 3.24
N PRO A 11 14.57 -3.55 2.84
CA PRO A 11 13.66 -2.68 3.60
C PRO A 11 12.33 -3.37 3.90
N GLY A 12 11.94 -3.41 5.18
CA GLY A 12 10.66 -3.95 5.65
C GLY A 12 10.55 -5.49 5.70
N ILE A 13 11.60 -6.26 5.40
CA ILE A 13 11.47 -7.73 5.33
C ILE A 13 11.17 -8.37 6.68
N GLY A 14 11.76 -7.86 7.77
CA GLY A 14 11.46 -8.31 9.13
C GLY A 14 10.03 -8.01 9.59
N GLU A 15 9.35 -7.08 8.92
CA GLU A 15 8.01 -6.59 9.24
C GLU A 15 6.94 -7.15 8.29
N GLY A 16 7.34 -7.92 7.28
CA GLY A 16 6.43 -8.37 6.21
C GLY A 16 6.01 -7.25 5.25
N ALA A 17 6.73 -6.13 5.25
CA ALA A 17 6.47 -4.94 4.42
C ALA A 17 7.42 -4.82 3.22
N ALA A 18 8.30 -5.79 2.99
CA ALA A 18 9.12 -5.83 1.78
C ALA A 18 8.28 -6.19 0.55
N PHE A 19 8.56 -5.55 -0.59
CA PHE A 19 7.86 -5.83 -1.84
C PHE A 19 8.78 -5.65 -3.06
N TYR A 20 8.39 -6.29 -4.16
CA TYR A 20 8.99 -6.08 -5.49
C TYR A 20 8.14 -5.12 -6.30
N TYR A 21 8.77 -4.34 -7.16
CA TYR A 21 8.12 -3.41 -8.08
C TYR A 21 8.56 -3.69 -9.52
N MET A 22 7.69 -3.36 -10.47
CA MET A 22 7.94 -3.48 -11.90
C MET A 22 7.09 -2.42 -12.62
N ASP A 23 7.64 -1.80 -13.65
CA ASP A 23 6.92 -0.87 -14.53
C ASP A 23 7.41 -0.98 -15.98
N LEU A 24 6.96 -0.08 -16.87
CA LEU A 24 7.37 -0.11 -18.28
C LEU A 24 8.84 0.31 -18.50
N ASN A 25 9.43 1.08 -17.58
CA ASN A 25 10.83 1.49 -17.64
C ASN A 25 11.76 0.41 -17.06
N MET A 26 11.24 -0.40 -16.15
CA MET A 26 11.92 -1.52 -15.49
C MET A 26 11.09 -2.79 -15.68
N ASN A 27 11.28 -3.45 -16.83
CA ASN A 27 10.50 -4.61 -17.26
C ASN A 27 10.88 -5.94 -16.56
N LEU A 28 11.43 -5.85 -15.36
CA LEU A 28 11.81 -6.96 -14.50
C LEU A 28 11.34 -6.62 -13.08
N PHE A 29 10.89 -7.63 -12.34
CA PHE A 29 10.61 -7.45 -10.92
C PHE A 29 11.91 -7.18 -10.17
N GLU A 30 12.01 -6.00 -9.59
CA GLU A 30 13.13 -5.62 -8.73
C GLU A 30 12.65 -5.38 -7.30
N GLN A 31 13.52 -5.73 -6.35
CA GLN A 31 13.25 -5.48 -4.95
C GLN A 31 13.18 -3.97 -4.71
N SER A 32 12.11 -3.50 -4.06
CA SER A 32 11.97 -2.09 -3.72
C SER A 32 13.06 -1.65 -2.74
N LYS A 33 13.54 -0.41 -2.94
CA LYS A 33 14.46 0.28 -2.01
C LYS A 33 13.75 0.93 -0.82
N ASN A 34 12.42 0.84 -0.78
CA ASN A 34 11.57 1.34 0.29
C ASN A 34 10.62 0.22 0.74
N ASP A 35 10.24 0.21 2.00
CA ASP A 35 9.18 -0.67 2.50
C ASP A 35 7.79 -0.20 2.02
N PHE A 36 6.80 -1.08 2.16
CA PHE A 36 5.41 -0.82 1.77
C PHE A 36 4.69 0.19 2.68
N ILE A 37 5.11 0.30 3.94
CA ILE A 37 4.47 1.15 4.97
C ILE A 37 4.81 2.64 4.74
N GLY A 38 5.99 2.93 4.22
CA GLY A 38 6.49 4.26 3.95
C GLY A 38 5.74 5.01 2.84
N ASN A 39 5.88 6.33 2.85
CA ASN A 39 5.26 7.22 1.86
C ASN A 39 6.12 7.49 0.61
N LYS A 40 7.30 6.88 0.50
CA LYS A 40 8.27 7.11 -0.59
C LYS A 40 8.31 5.96 -1.59
N GLN A 41 7.15 5.47 -2.01
CA GLN A 41 7.06 4.33 -2.92
C GLN A 41 5.89 4.48 -3.90
N ALA A 42 5.90 3.70 -4.99
CA ALA A 42 5.02 3.91 -6.14
C ALA A 42 3.51 3.91 -5.79
N ILE A 43 3.06 3.01 -4.92
CA ILE A 43 1.66 2.93 -4.46
C ILE A 43 1.31 4.16 -3.62
N ALA A 44 2.17 4.56 -2.68
CA ALA A 44 1.97 5.78 -1.88
C ALA A 44 1.90 7.03 -2.77
N TYR A 45 2.84 7.20 -3.72
CA TYR A 45 2.82 8.31 -4.67
C TYR A 45 1.60 8.29 -5.59
N THR A 46 1.07 7.11 -5.92
CA THR A 46 -0.15 6.98 -6.72
C THR A 46 -1.37 7.48 -5.95
N LEU A 47 -1.54 7.03 -4.70
CA LEU A 47 -2.65 7.46 -3.85
C LEU A 47 -2.55 8.94 -3.46
N GLN A 48 -1.33 9.43 -3.23
CA GLN A 48 -1.08 10.83 -2.86
C GLN A 48 -1.58 11.81 -3.92
N GLN A 49 -1.47 11.47 -5.22
CA GLN A 49 -1.98 12.31 -6.30
C GLN A 49 -3.49 12.58 -6.16
N TYR A 50 -4.26 11.60 -5.71
CA TYR A 50 -5.70 11.75 -5.51
C TYR A 50 -6.04 12.42 -4.17
N TYR A 51 -5.32 12.09 -3.10
CA TYR A 51 -5.64 12.56 -1.75
C TYR A 51 -5.07 13.92 -1.39
N ASP A 52 -4.02 14.41 -2.03
CA ASP A 52 -3.42 15.70 -1.67
C ASP A 52 -3.82 16.82 -2.63
N ASN A 53 -4.27 16.46 -3.84
CA ASN A 53 -4.68 17.44 -4.84
C ASN A 53 -6.12 17.93 -4.59
N LYS A 54 -6.26 19.17 -4.14
CA LYS A 54 -7.55 19.82 -3.84
C LYS A 54 -8.47 19.91 -5.06
N ASP A 55 -7.93 20.11 -6.26
CA ASP A 55 -8.71 20.25 -7.48
C ASP A 55 -9.26 18.90 -7.96
N ILE A 56 -8.55 17.81 -7.68
CA ILE A 56 -9.01 16.45 -7.92
C ILE A 56 -10.14 16.11 -6.93
N LYS A 57 -9.99 16.47 -5.64
CA LYS A 57 -11.06 16.23 -4.64
C LYS A 57 -12.40 16.86 -4.99
N SER A 58 -12.41 18.02 -5.65
CA SER A 58 -13.66 18.70 -6.02
C SER A 58 -14.30 18.20 -7.30
N ASN A 59 -13.55 17.51 -8.18
CA ASN A 59 -14.00 17.20 -9.54
C ASN A 59 -13.87 15.72 -9.93
N PHE A 60 -13.30 14.89 -9.06
CA PHE A 60 -13.01 13.49 -9.34
C PHE A 60 -13.56 12.61 -8.21
N SER A 61 -14.35 11.62 -8.58
CA SER A 61 -14.89 10.63 -7.66
C SER A 61 -14.13 9.32 -7.83
N TYR A 62 -13.77 8.69 -6.71
CA TYR A 62 -13.19 7.35 -6.67
C TYR A 62 -14.09 6.42 -5.86
N VAL A 63 -14.09 5.14 -6.23
CA VAL A 63 -14.83 4.09 -5.52
C VAL A 63 -13.82 3.10 -4.97
N LEU A 64 -13.93 2.82 -3.67
CA LEU A 64 -13.18 1.75 -3.01
C LEU A 64 -14.11 0.54 -2.90
N TYR A 65 -13.60 -0.64 -3.25
CA TYR A 65 -14.34 -1.89 -3.10
C TYR A 65 -13.45 -2.94 -2.45
N ASN A 66 -14.06 -3.81 -1.68
CA ASN A 66 -13.45 -5.02 -1.13
C ASN A 66 -14.52 -6.13 -1.18
N ASP A 67 -14.14 -7.33 -1.60
CA ASP A 67 -15.03 -8.50 -1.63
C ASP A 67 -15.15 -9.17 -0.25
N GLU A 68 -14.27 -8.82 0.68
CA GLU A 68 -14.43 -9.18 2.09
C GLU A 68 -15.71 -8.56 2.65
N ILE A 69 -16.50 -9.39 3.33
CA ILE A 69 -17.64 -8.93 4.11
C ILE A 69 -17.10 -8.01 5.20
N ALA A 70 -17.64 -6.81 5.31
CA ALA A 70 -17.30 -5.90 6.41
C ALA A 70 -17.47 -6.66 7.73
N ASN A 71 -16.39 -6.74 8.51
CA ASN A 71 -16.48 -7.33 9.84
C ASN A 71 -17.55 -6.55 10.60
N LYS A 72 -18.58 -7.26 11.07
CA LYS A 72 -19.45 -6.71 12.11
C LYS A 72 -18.58 -6.62 13.36
N ASP A 73 -17.98 -5.47 13.60
CA ASP A 73 -17.42 -5.23 14.92
C ASP A 73 -18.60 -5.32 15.90
N GLU A 74 -18.46 -6.19 16.91
CA GLU A 74 -19.39 -6.35 18.02
C GLU A 74 -19.49 -5.00 18.76
N GLY A 75 -20.40 -4.12 18.33
CA GLY A 75 -20.53 -2.79 18.91
C GLY A 75 -21.66 -1.91 18.37
N ASP A 76 -22.19 -2.15 17.17
CA ASP A 76 -23.30 -1.34 16.66
C ASP A 76 -24.65 -1.95 17.05
N TYR A 77 -25.18 -1.38 18.13
CA TYR A 77 -26.48 -1.61 18.74
C TYR A 77 -27.63 -1.68 17.72
N ASP A 78 -28.49 -2.69 17.92
CA ASP A 78 -29.86 -2.70 17.41
C ASP A 78 -30.58 -1.41 17.84
N GLY A 79 -31.15 -0.72 16.84
CA GLY A 79 -32.11 0.37 16.97
C GLY A 79 -32.92 0.52 15.70
#